data_AF-Q74EK6-F1
#
_entry.id   AF-Q74EK6-F1
#
_cell.length_a   1.000
_cell.length_b   1.000
_cell.length_c   1.000
_cell.angle_alpha   90.00
_cell.angle_beta   90.00
_cell.angle_gamma   90.00
#
_symmetry.space_group_name_H-M   'P 1'
#
loop_
_entity.id
_entity.type
_entity.pdbx_description
1 polymer ?
#
loop_
_entity_poly.entity_id
_entity_poly.type
_entity_poly.pdbx_seq_one_letter_code
_entity_poly.pdbx_strand_id
1 'polypeptide(L)'
;MEYIELLKNDTVGYYIAVVVAAITAILQLLKKTNEYFEKFHVTKKLARYSALIECCDENTQEHKFMTKLKLLEAFKIATNINTTPIKSKFIMRLYDIGMFTIKDLKQVYTFFEVSDNEKAMCKFSIFNKLEVIWSSVVALFISIVFIAVFIAITPHNLKQFFGYIAIMSLYLLCMYGVGEPIRKAITYRKFKLILKQEGLWEEMSSQPANQLEKSELAESN
;
A
#
# COMPACT_ATOMS: atom_id res chain seq x y z
N MET A 1 25.31 8.22 -37.65
CA MET A 1 25.19 9.65 -38.03
C MET A 1 23.75 10.15 -38.06
N GLU A 2 22.73 9.29 -37.91
CA GLU A 2 21.31 9.66 -37.96
C GLU A 2 20.81 10.47 -36.74
N TYR A 3 21.42 10.27 -35.56
CA TYR A 3 21.02 10.98 -34.33
C TYR A 3 21.42 12.47 -34.31
N ILE A 4 22.47 12.85 -35.07
CA ILE A 4 22.92 14.24 -35.15
C ILE A 4 22.04 15.05 -36.12
N GLU A 5 21.45 14.40 -37.13
CA GLU A 5 20.49 15.04 -38.05
C GLU A 5 19.13 15.32 -37.40
N LEU A 6 18.66 14.44 -36.50
CA LEU A 6 17.45 14.69 -35.70
C LEU A 6 17.60 15.88 -34.73
N LEU A 7 18.81 16.13 -34.25
CA LEU A 7 19.16 17.29 -33.40
C LEU A 7 19.33 18.59 -34.18
N LYS A 8 19.47 18.51 -35.51
CA LYS A 8 19.66 19.67 -36.41
C LYS A 8 18.34 20.27 -36.92
N ASN A 9 17.22 19.63 -36.57
CA ASN A 9 15.90 20.12 -36.91
C ASN A 9 15.37 20.93 -35.72
N ASP A 10 15.38 22.26 -35.83
CA ASP A 10 15.06 23.22 -34.75
C ASP A 10 13.72 22.93 -34.04
N THR A 11 12.78 22.30 -34.76
CA THR A 11 11.50 21.86 -34.23
C THR A 11 11.61 20.75 -33.20
N VAL A 12 12.44 19.72 -33.42
CA VAL A 12 12.58 18.58 -32.49
C VAL A 12 13.22 19.02 -31.17
N GLY A 13 14.26 19.86 -31.25
CA GLY A 13 14.90 20.46 -30.07
C GLY A 13 13.93 21.34 -29.28
N TYR A 14 13.09 22.13 -29.96
CA TYR A 14 12.05 22.93 -29.34
C TYR A 14 11.01 22.08 -28.60
N TYR A 15 10.50 21.00 -29.22
CA TYR A 15 9.54 20.10 -28.55
C TYR A 15 10.13 19.43 -27.31
N ILE A 16 11.39 18.99 -27.36
CA ILE A 16 12.07 18.40 -26.19
C ILE A 16 12.21 19.45 -25.09
N ALA A 17 12.62 20.68 -25.41
CA ALA A 17 12.77 21.75 -24.43
C ALA A 17 11.43 22.12 -23.76
N VAL A 18 10.34 22.18 -24.53
CA VAL A 18 8.99 22.44 -24.00
C VAL A 18 8.54 21.30 -23.07
N VAL A 19 8.79 20.04 -23.43
CA VAL A 19 8.44 18.88 -22.60
C VAL A 19 9.24 18.88 -21.29
N VAL A 20 10.55 19.14 -21.36
CA VAL A 20 11.41 19.21 -20.16
C VAL A 20 10.96 20.35 -19.25
N ALA A 21 10.68 21.54 -19.81
CA ALA A 21 10.17 22.68 -19.06
C ALA A 21 8.84 22.37 -18.37
N ALA A 22 7.90 21.72 -19.07
CA ALA A 22 6.62 21.29 -18.52
C ALA A 22 6.81 20.30 -17.36
N ILE A 23 7.67 19.29 -17.51
CA ILE A 23 7.97 18.31 -16.45
C ILE A 23 8.55 19.03 -15.22
N THR A 24 9.51 19.95 -15.41
CA THR A 24 10.09 20.70 -14.28
C THR A 24 9.07 21.59 -13.58
N ALA A 25 8.17 22.25 -14.31
CA ALA A 25 7.11 23.07 -13.74
C ALA A 25 6.15 22.22 -12.89
N ILE A 26 5.76 21.04 -13.39
CA ILE A 26 4.90 20.09 -12.67
C ILE A 26 5.58 19.62 -11.37
N LEU A 27 6.87 19.26 -11.44
CA LEU A 27 7.64 18.84 -10.26
C LEU A 27 7.75 19.95 -9.20
N GLN A 28 7.94 21.21 -9.62
CA GLN A 28 7.98 22.35 -8.69
C GLN A 28 6.63 22.61 -8.04
N LEU A 29 5.54 22.51 -8.79
CA LEU A 29 4.17 22.62 -8.26
C LEU A 29 3.89 21.53 -7.22
N LEU A 30 4.24 20.27 -7.52
CA LEU A 30 4.13 19.15 -6.59
C LEU A 30 4.92 19.40 -5.30
N LYS A 31 6.17 19.88 -5.41
CA LYS A 31 7.00 20.19 -4.25
C LYS A 31 6.39 21.27 -3.37
N LYS A 32 5.95 22.39 -3.95
CA LYS A 32 5.31 23.49 -3.21
C LYS A 32 4.01 23.05 -2.53
N THR A 33 3.23 22.22 -3.22
CA THR A 33 1.97 21.69 -2.67
C THR A 33 2.25 20.78 -1.48
N ASN A 34 3.28 19.94 -1.58
CA ASN A 34 3.69 19.07 -0.49
C ASN A 34 4.20 19.86 0.73
N GLU A 35 5.05 20.87 0.51
CA GLU A 35 5.53 21.76 1.57
C GLU A 35 4.38 22.52 2.26
N TYR A 36 3.38 22.98 1.51
CA TYR A 36 2.20 23.63 2.07
C TYR A 36 1.34 22.67 2.90
N PHE A 37 1.13 21.44 2.41
CA PHE A 37 0.40 20.41 3.13
C PHE A 37 1.09 20.03 4.45
N GLU A 38 2.41 19.84 4.41
CA GLU A 38 3.22 19.55 5.59
C GLU A 38 3.15 20.70 6.61
N LYS A 39 3.33 21.95 6.17
CA LYS A 39 3.29 23.13 7.07
C LYS A 39 1.91 23.50 7.59
N PHE A 40 0.80 23.12 6.95
CA PHE A 40 -0.52 23.58 7.37
C PHE A 40 -1.33 22.51 8.10
N HIS A 41 -1.21 21.24 7.70
CA HIS A 41 -1.98 20.15 8.31
C HIS A 41 -1.23 19.43 9.43
N VAL A 42 0.09 19.24 9.31
CA VAL A 42 0.87 18.47 10.28
C VAL A 42 1.18 19.29 11.52
N THR A 43 1.86 20.42 11.34
CA THR A 43 2.30 21.29 12.44
C THR A 43 1.14 21.87 13.24
N LYS A 44 0.04 22.29 12.59
CA LYS A 44 -1.10 22.89 13.28
C LYS A 44 -1.80 21.93 14.24
N LYS A 45 -1.97 20.67 13.84
CA LYS A 45 -2.58 19.64 14.71
C LYS A 45 -1.65 19.28 15.86
N LEU A 46 -0.37 19.04 15.59
CA LEU A 46 0.61 18.69 16.61
C LEU A 46 0.89 19.84 17.58
N ALA A 47 0.86 21.09 17.11
CA ALA A 47 0.99 22.29 17.95
C ALA A 47 -0.18 22.42 18.92
N ARG A 48 -1.42 22.15 18.49
CA ARG A 48 -2.58 22.13 19.38
C ARG A 48 -2.44 21.10 20.49
N TYR A 49 -2.04 19.87 20.16
CA TYR A 49 -1.81 18.85 21.18
C TYR A 49 -0.68 19.24 22.13
N SER A 50 0.38 19.90 21.64
CA SER A 50 1.48 20.35 22.50
C SER A 50 1.02 21.45 23.47
N ALA A 51 0.26 22.43 22.99
CA ALA A 51 -0.31 23.47 23.85
C ALA A 51 -1.30 22.91 24.88
N LEU A 52 -2.06 21.87 24.53
CA LEU A 52 -2.96 21.18 25.46
C LEU A 52 -2.20 20.37 26.53
N ILE A 53 -1.06 19.77 26.17
CA ILE A 53 -0.21 19.03 27.11
C ILE A 53 0.44 19.99 28.10
N GLU A 54 0.91 21.15 27.65
CA GLU A 54 1.53 22.19 28.51
C GLU A 54 0.56 22.76 29.55
N CYS A 55 -0.75 22.67 29.32
CA CYS A 55 -1.77 23.10 30.27
C CYS A 55 -2.18 22.02 31.30
N CYS A 56 -1.64 20.80 31.20
CA CYS A 56 -1.94 19.69 32.11
C CYS A 56 -0.73 19.38 33.01
N ASP A 57 -0.98 19.08 34.29
CA ASP A 57 0.06 18.65 35.21
C ASP A 57 0.71 17.34 34.75
N GLU A 58 2.05 17.28 34.76
CA GLU A 58 2.85 16.18 34.17
C GLU A 58 2.50 14.78 34.71
N ASN A 59 1.97 14.70 35.94
CA ASN A 59 1.63 13.45 36.61
C ASN A 59 0.17 13.02 36.49
N THR A 60 -0.71 13.81 35.86
CA THR A 60 -2.12 13.43 35.75
C THR A 60 -2.36 12.39 34.65
N GLN A 61 -3.47 11.65 34.79
CA GLN A 61 -3.90 10.73 33.74
C GLN A 61 -4.21 11.48 32.43
N GLU A 62 -4.66 12.74 32.49
CA GLU A 62 -4.93 13.53 31.30
C GLU A 62 -3.65 13.85 30.52
N HIS A 63 -2.56 14.23 31.20
CA HIS A 63 -1.28 14.49 30.56
C HIS A 63 -0.75 13.23 29.83
N LYS A 64 -0.80 12.07 30.49
CA LYS A 64 -0.43 10.78 29.88
C LYS A 64 -1.32 10.40 28.69
N PHE A 65 -2.61 10.70 28.77
CA PHE A 65 -3.56 10.45 27.68
C PHE A 65 -3.30 11.36 26.48
N MET A 66 -3.13 12.66 26.70
CA MET A 66 -2.85 13.64 25.65
C MET A 66 -1.51 13.37 24.96
N THR A 67 -0.49 12.97 25.71
CA THR A 67 0.82 12.57 25.16
C THR A 67 0.68 11.36 24.23
N LYS A 68 -0.11 10.35 24.63
CA LYS A 68 -0.40 9.19 23.77
C LYS A 68 -1.16 9.58 22.51
N LEU A 69 -2.15 10.46 22.61
CA LEU A 69 -2.90 10.95 21.44
C LEU A 69 -2.00 11.72 20.46
N LYS A 70 -1.11 12.58 20.97
CA LYS A 70 -0.13 13.29 20.14
C LYS A 70 0.76 12.33 19.37
N LEU A 71 1.26 11.28 20.03
CA LEU A 71 2.12 10.28 19.42
C LEU A 71 1.37 9.48 18.35
N LEU A 72 0.13 9.07 18.61
CA LEU A 72 -0.70 8.40 17.61
C LEU A 72 -0.98 9.29 16.39
N GLU A 73 -1.29 10.57 16.58
CA GLU A 73 -1.52 11.48 15.46
C GLU A 73 -0.22 11.75 14.67
N ALA A 74 0.92 11.90 15.36
CA ALA A 74 2.23 11.99 14.71
C ALA A 74 2.55 10.74 13.87
N PHE A 75 2.24 9.55 14.40
CA PHE A 75 2.41 8.30 13.67
C PHE A 75 1.49 8.22 12.44
N LYS A 76 0.21 8.59 12.56
CA LYS A 76 -0.72 8.65 11.42
C LYS A 76 -0.24 9.59 10.33
N ILE A 77 0.30 10.74 10.72
CA ILE A 77 0.84 11.72 9.80
C ILE A 77 2.09 11.16 9.09
N ALA A 78 3.05 10.61 9.85
CA ALA A 78 4.30 10.09 9.31
C ALA A 78 4.09 8.88 8.39
N THR A 79 3.15 7.99 8.74
CA THR A 79 2.87 6.77 7.96
C THR A 79 1.80 6.97 6.88
N ASN A 80 1.05 8.07 6.96
CA ASN A 80 -0.15 8.33 6.14
C ASN A 80 -1.16 7.15 6.21
N ILE A 81 -1.26 6.51 7.38
CA ILE A 81 -2.21 5.42 7.66
C ILE A 81 -3.31 6.00 8.56
N ASN A 82 -4.48 6.26 7.98
CA ASN A 82 -5.60 6.86 8.72
C ASN A 82 -6.50 5.75 9.29
N THR A 83 -6.34 5.45 10.57
CA THR A 83 -7.05 4.33 11.25
C THR A 83 -7.57 4.73 12.64
N THR A 84 -8.38 3.86 13.24
CA THR A 84 -8.85 4.00 14.62
C THR A 84 -7.67 4.01 15.61
N PRO A 85 -7.78 4.65 16.79
CA PRO A 85 -6.67 4.75 17.75
C PRO A 85 -6.11 3.38 18.17
N ILE A 86 -7.00 2.41 18.36
CA ILE A 86 -6.66 1.01 18.74
C ILE A 86 -5.79 0.37 17.64
N LYS A 87 -6.22 0.51 16.39
CA LYS A 87 -5.50 -0.02 15.23
C LYS A 87 -4.18 0.70 14.99
N SER A 88 -4.14 2.01 15.16
CA SER A 88 -2.90 2.79 15.07
C SER A 88 -1.88 2.37 16.13
N LYS A 89 -2.31 2.11 17.37
CA LYS A 89 -1.45 1.60 18.45
C LYS A 89 -0.88 0.22 18.12
N PHE A 90 -1.69 -0.67 17.55
CA PHE A 90 -1.25 -1.99 17.12
C PHE A 90 -0.24 -1.94 15.97
N ILE A 91 -0.51 -1.12 14.95
CA ILE A 91 0.40 -0.89 13.81
C ILE A 91 1.72 -0.28 14.29
N MET A 92 1.67 0.63 15.26
CA MET A 92 2.86 1.22 15.86
C MET A 92 3.69 0.18 16.62
N ARG A 93 3.05 -0.70 17.41
CA ARG A 93 3.76 -1.85 18.03
C ARG A 93 4.41 -2.76 16.99
N LEU A 94 3.73 -3.03 15.87
CA LEU A 94 4.28 -3.83 14.78
C LEU A 94 5.46 -3.16 14.08
N TYR A 95 5.45 -1.84 14.00
CA TYR A 95 6.57 -1.05 13.50
C TYR A 95 7.75 -1.11 14.47
N ASP A 96 7.51 -1.01 15.78
CA ASP A 96 8.54 -1.08 16.83
C ASP A 96 9.22 -2.47 16.89
N ILE A 97 8.52 -3.55 16.52
CA ILE A 97 9.08 -4.90 16.38
C ILE A 97 10.14 -4.96 15.25
N GLY A 98 10.19 -3.96 14.36
CA GLY A 98 11.24 -3.84 13.34
C GLY A 98 11.14 -4.84 12.18
N MET A 99 10.14 -5.71 12.18
CA MET A 99 9.95 -6.74 11.14
C MET A 99 9.19 -6.25 9.91
N PHE A 100 8.57 -5.06 9.97
CA PHE A 100 7.73 -4.53 8.89
C PHE A 100 8.10 -3.12 8.49
N THR A 101 8.22 -2.90 7.18
CA THR A 101 8.40 -1.56 6.62
C THR A 101 7.07 -0.79 6.61
N ILE A 102 7.12 0.54 6.64
CA ILE A 102 5.93 1.41 6.49
C ILE A 102 5.13 1.06 5.23
N LYS A 103 5.82 0.70 4.13
CA LYS A 103 5.18 0.27 2.87
C LYS A 103 4.35 -1.02 3.04
N ASP A 104 4.87 -1.98 3.80
CA ASP A 104 4.18 -3.25 4.06
C ASP A 104 2.97 -3.03 4.97
N LEU A 105 3.15 -2.23 6.04
CA LEU A 105 2.07 -1.83 6.94
C LEU A 105 0.95 -1.10 6.18
N LYS A 106 1.29 -0.25 5.20
CA LYS A 106 0.30 0.45 4.36
C LYS A 106 -0.46 -0.47 3.40
N GLN A 107 0.15 -1.56 2.92
CA GLN A 107 -0.60 -2.54 2.13
C GLN A 107 -1.53 -3.37 2.99
N VAL A 108 -1.09 -3.65 4.21
CA VAL A 108 -1.69 -4.66 5.06
C VAL A 108 -2.79 -4.08 5.94
N TYR A 109 -2.68 -2.83 6.42
CA TYR A 109 -3.65 -2.27 7.37
C TYR A 109 -5.09 -2.32 6.88
N THR A 110 -5.36 -2.28 5.58
CA THR A 110 -6.71 -2.37 5.00
C THR A 110 -7.38 -3.72 5.29
N PHE A 111 -6.62 -4.79 5.48
CA PHE A 111 -7.12 -6.15 5.65
C PHE A 111 -7.30 -6.58 7.11
N PHE A 112 -6.92 -5.73 8.05
CA PHE A 112 -6.91 -6.03 9.48
C PHE A 112 -7.99 -5.22 10.21
N GLU A 113 -8.80 -5.91 10.99
CA GLU A 113 -9.55 -5.28 12.07
C GLU A 113 -8.88 -5.67 13.38
N VAL A 114 -8.68 -4.70 14.27
CA VAL A 114 -8.14 -4.99 15.60
C VAL A 114 -9.36 -5.12 16.50
N SER A 115 -9.54 -6.30 17.08
CA SER A 115 -10.60 -6.56 18.06
C SER A 115 -10.29 -5.83 19.37
N ASP A 116 -11.30 -5.61 20.21
CA ASP A 116 -11.17 -4.90 21.49
C ASP A 116 -10.13 -5.54 22.43
N ASN A 117 -9.79 -6.82 22.21
CA ASN A 117 -8.74 -7.56 22.93
C ASN A 117 -7.30 -7.29 22.46
N GLU A 118 -7.04 -6.21 21.71
CA GLU A 118 -5.74 -5.87 21.09
C GLU A 118 -5.19 -6.94 20.13
N LYS A 119 -6.02 -7.91 19.73
CA LYS A 119 -5.66 -8.96 18.78
C LYS A 119 -6.12 -8.61 17.37
N ALA A 120 -5.30 -8.99 16.41
CA ALA A 120 -5.60 -8.81 14.99
C ALA A 120 -6.59 -9.90 14.52
N MET A 121 -7.79 -9.48 14.12
CA MET A 121 -8.74 -10.31 13.37
C MET A 121 -8.68 -9.92 11.90
N CYS A 122 -8.28 -10.85 11.04
CA CYS A 122 -8.19 -10.57 9.62
C CYS A 122 -9.45 -11.00 8.88
N LYS A 123 -10.10 -10.05 8.20
CA LYS A 123 -11.20 -10.32 7.28
C LYS A 123 -10.65 -10.55 5.87
N PHE A 124 -9.87 -11.61 5.69
CA PHE A 124 -9.41 -12.00 4.35
C PHE A 124 -10.58 -12.65 3.60
N SER A 125 -11.35 -11.82 2.90
CA SER A 125 -12.54 -12.26 2.15
C SER A 125 -12.19 -13.35 1.14
N ILE A 126 -13.14 -14.28 0.92
CA ILE A 126 -13.01 -15.36 -0.08
C ILE A 126 -12.79 -14.76 -1.47
N PHE A 127 -13.38 -13.59 -1.74
CA PHE A 127 -13.16 -12.83 -2.99
C PHE A 127 -11.70 -12.47 -3.22
N ASN A 128 -10.95 -12.08 -2.17
CA ASN A 128 -9.53 -11.74 -2.30
C ASN A 128 -8.70 -12.98 -2.63
N LYS A 129 -9.08 -14.15 -2.11
CA LYS A 129 -8.43 -15.42 -2.48
C LYS A 129 -8.69 -15.76 -3.94
N LEU A 130 -9.92 -15.54 -4.40
CA LEU A 130 -10.31 -15.77 -5.79
C LEU A 130 -9.57 -14.82 -6.74
N GLU A 131 -9.42 -13.55 -6.37
CA GLU A 131 -8.69 -12.54 -7.14
C GLU A 131 -7.21 -12.92 -7.31
N VAL A 132 -6.58 -13.45 -6.26
CA VAL A 132 -5.19 -13.92 -6.33
C VAL A 132 -5.05 -15.13 -7.25
N ILE A 133 -5.96 -16.10 -7.15
CA ILE A 133 -5.96 -17.27 -8.03
C ILE A 133 -6.18 -16.84 -9.48
N TRP A 134 -7.17 -15.98 -9.71
CA TRP A 134 -7.48 -15.43 -11.04
C TRP A 134 -6.29 -14.69 -11.63
N SER A 135 -5.63 -13.84 -10.84
CA SER A 135 -4.43 -13.11 -11.27
C SER A 135 -3.28 -14.04 -11.60
N SER A 136 -3.11 -15.13 -10.83
CA SER A 136 -2.10 -16.15 -11.13
C SER A 136 -2.39 -16.87 -12.45
N VAL A 137 -3.65 -17.20 -12.74
CA VAL A 137 -4.06 -17.84 -14.00
C VAL A 137 -3.85 -16.90 -15.18
N VAL A 138 -4.24 -15.62 -15.03
CA VAL A 138 -4.04 -14.59 -16.06
C VAL A 138 -2.54 -14.36 -16.33
N ALA A 139 -1.70 -14.32 -15.29
CA ALA A 139 -0.25 -14.18 -15.45
C ALA A 139 0.37 -15.34 -16.25
N LEU A 140 -0.06 -16.58 -15.97
CA LEU A 140 0.37 -17.76 -16.72
C LEU A 140 -0.09 -17.70 -18.18
N PHE A 141 -1.35 -17.34 -18.41
CA PHE A 141 -1.90 -17.21 -19.76
C PHE A 141 -1.16 -16.15 -20.59
N ILE A 142 -0.94 -14.95 -20.04
CA ILE A 142 -0.18 -13.88 -20.69
C ILE A 142 1.23 -14.35 -21.00
N SER A 143 1.88 -15.08 -20.08
CA SER A 143 3.23 -15.61 -20.28
C SER A 143 3.30 -16.65 -21.41
N ILE A 144 2.31 -17.56 -21.50
CA ILE A 144 2.24 -18.55 -22.58
C ILE A 144 2.04 -17.87 -23.93
N VAL A 145 1.09 -16.93 -24.03
CA VAL A 145 0.84 -16.17 -25.26
C VAL A 145 2.08 -15.39 -25.66
N PHE A 146 2.77 -14.78 -24.69
CA PHE A 146 4.00 -14.05 -24.94
C PHE A 146 5.11 -14.96 -25.51
N ILE A 147 5.30 -16.14 -24.93
CA ILE A 147 6.29 -17.12 -25.42
C ILE A 147 5.93 -17.58 -26.84
N ALA A 148 4.66 -17.82 -27.13
CA ALA A 148 4.20 -18.22 -28.47
C ALA A 148 4.47 -17.12 -29.51
N VAL A 149 4.17 -15.86 -29.19
CA VAL A 149 4.46 -14.70 -30.05
C VAL A 149 5.97 -14.49 -30.20
N PHE A 150 6.73 -14.67 -29.12
CA PHE A 150 8.20 -14.58 -29.11
C PHE A 150 8.83 -15.58 -30.08
N ILE A 151 8.37 -16.84 -30.07
CA ILE A 151 8.87 -17.89 -30.97
C ILE A 151 8.48 -17.62 -32.43
N ALA A 152 7.29 -17.07 -32.67
CA ALA A 152 6.80 -16.78 -34.02
C ALA A 152 7.51 -15.61 -34.70
N ILE A 153 8.10 -14.69 -33.91
CA ILE A 153 8.78 -13.49 -34.42
C ILE A 153 10.30 -13.69 -34.31
N THR A 154 10.87 -14.47 -35.23
CA THR A 154 12.32 -14.52 -35.41
C THR A 154 12.78 -13.21 -36.08
N PRO A 155 13.65 -12.40 -35.45
CA PRO A 155 14.00 -11.10 -35.99
C PRO A 155 14.93 -11.23 -37.19
N HIS A 156 14.42 -10.88 -38.38
CA HIS A 156 15.21 -10.79 -39.61
C HIS A 156 15.45 -9.33 -40.04
N ASN A 157 14.65 -8.36 -39.55
CA ASN A 157 14.70 -6.96 -39.98
C ASN A 157 14.64 -5.95 -38.82
N LEU A 158 15.20 -4.75 -39.01
CA LEU A 158 15.17 -3.63 -38.03
C LEU A 158 13.75 -3.23 -37.59
N LYS A 159 12.76 -3.30 -38.49
CA LYS A 159 11.35 -3.03 -38.14
C LYS A 159 10.78 -4.05 -37.14
N GLN A 160 11.21 -5.31 -37.22
CA GLN A 160 10.81 -6.36 -36.29
C GLN A 160 11.48 -6.19 -34.92
N PHE A 161 12.70 -5.63 -34.88
CA PHE A 161 13.40 -5.31 -33.63
C PHE A 161 12.67 -4.23 -32.82
N PHE A 162 12.17 -3.16 -33.44
CA PHE A 162 11.35 -2.16 -32.75
C PHE A 162 10.00 -2.74 -32.28
N GLY A 163 9.38 -3.59 -33.10
CA GLY A 163 8.17 -4.33 -32.70
C GLY A 163 8.42 -5.20 -31.46
N TYR A 164 9.59 -5.84 -31.38
CA TYR A 164 10.01 -6.65 -30.25
C TYR A 164 10.13 -5.85 -28.95
N ILE A 165 10.78 -4.68 -29.00
CA ILE A 165 10.91 -3.79 -27.84
C ILE A 165 9.53 -3.32 -27.37
N ALA A 166 8.64 -2.96 -28.30
CA ALA A 166 7.27 -2.56 -27.96
C ALA A 166 6.51 -3.71 -27.25
N ILE A 167 6.58 -4.93 -27.79
CA ILE A 167 5.93 -6.11 -27.23
C ILE A 167 6.50 -6.44 -25.82
N MET A 168 7.83 -6.37 -25.63
CA MET A 168 8.46 -6.56 -24.32
C MET A 168 8.02 -5.50 -23.30
N SER A 169 7.94 -4.23 -23.70
CA SER A 169 7.47 -3.16 -22.83
C SER A 169 6.01 -3.35 -22.39
N LEU A 170 5.16 -3.82 -23.31
CA LEU A 170 3.76 -4.12 -23.04
C LEU A 170 3.62 -5.31 -22.07
N TYR A 171 4.43 -6.36 -22.24
CA TYR A 171 4.45 -7.50 -21.32
C TYR A 171 4.84 -7.08 -19.89
N LEU A 172 5.87 -6.24 -19.76
CA LEU A 172 6.28 -5.73 -18.45
C LEU A 172 5.17 -4.90 -17.78
N LEU A 173 4.44 -4.08 -18.56
CA LEU A 173 3.29 -3.34 -18.06
C LEU A 173 2.15 -4.26 -17.60
N CYS A 174 1.80 -5.27 -18.40
CA CYS A 174 0.78 -6.26 -18.03
C CYS A 174 1.17 -7.04 -16.76
N MET A 175 2.42 -7.50 -16.67
CA MET A 175 2.92 -8.21 -15.50
C MET A 175 2.98 -7.32 -14.24
N TYR A 176 3.24 -6.02 -14.40
CA TYR A 176 3.18 -5.08 -13.29
C TYR A 176 1.77 -4.98 -12.71
N GLY A 177 0.75 -4.86 -13.57
CA GLY A 177 -0.65 -4.80 -13.13
C GLY A 177 -1.14 -6.07 -12.45
N VAL A 178 -0.82 -7.23 -13.03
CA VAL A 178 -1.22 -8.54 -12.48
C VAL A 178 -0.41 -8.92 -11.23
N GLY A 179 0.78 -8.36 -11.04
CA GLY A 179 1.66 -8.63 -9.90
C GLY A 179 1.18 -8.02 -8.57
N GLU A 180 0.36 -6.97 -8.60
CA GLU A 180 -0.18 -6.32 -7.39
C GLU A 180 -0.93 -7.27 -6.44
N PRO A 181 -1.96 -8.02 -6.88
CA PRO A 181 -2.70 -8.94 -6.01
C PRO A 181 -1.83 -10.07 -5.46
N ILE A 182 -0.88 -10.58 -6.26
CA ILE A 182 0.06 -11.62 -5.84
C ILE A 182 0.99 -11.09 -4.74
N ARG A 183 1.53 -9.88 -4.90
CA ARG A 183 2.38 -9.23 -3.88
C ARG A 183 1.60 -9.03 -2.59
N LYS A 184 0.35 -8.52 -2.67
CA LYS A 184 -0.54 -8.36 -1.50
C LYS A 184 -0.73 -9.69 -0.75
N ALA A 185 -0.92 -10.80 -1.46
CA ALA A 185 -1.08 -12.12 -0.85
C ALA A 185 0.20 -12.65 -0.16
N ILE A 186 1.38 -12.41 -0.75
CA ILE A 186 2.67 -12.80 -0.17
C ILE A 186 2.95 -11.99 1.09
N THR A 187 2.79 -10.66 1.02
CA THR A 187 2.97 -9.77 2.18
C THR A 187 2.02 -10.17 3.30
N TYR A 188 0.77 -10.50 2.97
CA TYR A 188 -0.22 -11.01 3.92
C TYR A 188 0.23 -12.31 4.60
N ARG A 189 0.72 -13.30 3.85
CA ARG A 189 1.20 -14.57 4.43
C ARG A 189 2.35 -14.34 5.41
N LYS A 190 3.31 -13.48 5.04
CA LYS A 190 4.41 -13.09 5.93
C LYS A 190 3.87 -12.46 7.22
N PHE A 191 2.92 -11.53 7.08
CA PHE A 191 2.29 -10.86 8.20
C PHE A 191 1.60 -11.82 9.16
N LYS A 192 0.81 -12.76 8.62
CA LYS A 192 0.11 -13.79 9.40
C LYS A 192 1.10 -14.67 10.17
N LEU A 193 2.20 -15.09 9.55
CA LEU A 193 3.18 -15.97 10.19
C LEU A 193 3.86 -15.28 11.38
N ILE A 194 4.27 -14.02 11.20
CA ILE A 194 4.92 -13.24 12.25
C ILE A 194 3.95 -12.95 13.39
N LEU A 195 2.70 -12.56 13.09
CA LEU A 195 1.68 -12.36 14.12
C LEU A 195 1.38 -13.64 14.91
N LYS A 196 1.44 -14.81 14.25
CA LYS A 196 1.26 -16.10 14.91
C LYS A 196 2.45 -16.46 15.81
N GLN A 197 3.68 -16.11 15.41
CA GLN A 197 4.88 -16.31 16.23
C GLN A 197 4.86 -15.44 17.49
N GLU A 198 4.39 -14.20 17.39
CA GLU A 198 4.29 -13.24 18.50
C GLU A 198 3.05 -13.48 19.41
N GLY A 199 2.21 -14.47 19.11
CA GLY A 199 0.97 -14.72 19.86
C GLY A 199 -0.08 -13.61 19.73
N LEU A 200 0.11 -12.66 18.81
CA LEU A 200 -0.77 -11.52 18.53
C LEU A 200 -1.88 -11.87 17.51
N TRP A 201 -1.88 -13.10 17.01
CA TRP A 201 -2.86 -13.60 16.06
C TRP A 201 -3.97 -14.37 16.77
N GLU A 202 -5.21 -13.89 16.62
CA GLU A 202 -6.39 -14.70 16.92
C GLU A 202 -6.84 -15.32 15.59
N GLU A 203 -6.77 -16.64 15.48
CA GLU A 203 -7.53 -17.30 14.41
C GLU A 203 -8.98 -16.94 14.68
N MET A 204 -9.67 -16.33 13.70
CA MET A 204 -11.13 -16.38 13.70
C MET A 204 -11.45 -17.86 13.80
N SER A 205 -11.81 -18.32 15.01
CA SER A 205 -12.65 -19.48 15.09
C SER A 205 -13.81 -19.10 14.19
N SER A 206 -14.02 -19.89 13.15
CA SER A 206 -15.34 -20.00 12.57
C SER A 206 -16.23 -20.43 13.74
N GLN A 207 -16.65 -19.51 14.60
CA GLN A 207 -17.85 -19.70 15.38
C GLN A 207 -18.93 -19.69 14.31
N PRO A 208 -19.48 -20.87 13.96
CA PRO A 208 -20.56 -20.91 13.00
C PRO A 208 -21.68 -20.06 13.61
N ALA A 209 -22.40 -19.34 12.75
CA ALA A 209 -23.64 -18.65 13.10
C ALA A 209 -24.65 -19.54 13.88
N ASN A 210 -24.42 -20.85 13.95
CA ASN A 210 -25.17 -21.83 14.76
C ASN A 210 -25.12 -21.65 16.29
N GLN A 211 -24.30 -20.78 16.88
CA GLN A 211 -24.38 -20.55 18.33
C GLN A 211 -25.43 -19.51 18.74
N LEU A 212 -25.79 -18.58 17.86
CA LEU A 212 -26.93 -17.68 18.07
C LEU A 212 -28.27 -18.41 17.87
N GLU A 213 -28.35 -19.29 16.87
CA GLU A 213 -29.56 -20.08 16.62
C GLU A 213 -29.84 -21.11 17.74
N LYS A 214 -28.78 -21.64 18.38
CA LYS A 214 -28.93 -22.56 19.53
C LYS A 214 -29.25 -21.86 20.84
N SER A 215 -28.88 -20.59 21.05
CA SER A 215 -29.32 -19.83 22.22
C SER A 215 -30.78 -19.40 22.08
N GLU A 216 -31.25 -19.04 20.88
CA GLU A 216 -32.64 -18.66 20.65
C GLU A 216 -33.60 -19.87 20.76
N LEU A 217 -33.17 -21.07 20.36
CA LEU A 217 -33.95 -22.31 20.53
C LEU A 217 -33.94 -22.88 21.96
N ALA A 218 -32.97 -22.49 22.79
CA ALA A 218 -32.90 -22.91 24.19
C ALA A 218 -33.72 -22.00 25.13
N GLU A 219 -34.01 -20.76 24.73
CA GLU A 219 -34.93 -19.86 25.46
C GLU A 219 -36.40 -20.02 25.04
N SER A 220 -36.67 -20.80 23.99
CA SER A 220 -38.02 -21.08 23.46
C SER A 220 -38.62 -22.43 23.94
N ASN A 221 -37.95 -23.18 24.81
CA ASN A 221 -38.45 -24.42 25.43
C ASN A 221 -38.37 -24.32 26.95
#